data_AF-A0A1W9ZD16-F1
#
_entry.id   AF-A0A1W9ZD16-F1
#
_cell.length_a   1.000
_cell.length_b   1.000
_cell.length_c   1.000
_cell.angle_alpha   90.00
_cell.angle_beta   90.00
_cell.angle_gamma   90.00
#
_symmetry.space_group_name_H-M   'P 1'
#
loop_
_entity.id
_entity.type
_entity.pdbx_description
1 polymer ?
#
loop_
_entity_poly.entity_id
_entity_poly.type
_entity_poly.pdbx_seq_one_letter_code
_entity_poly.pdbx_strand_id
1 'polypeptide(L)'
;MSSSVMQEAVNARQVSGGRRVLIWASLGLLQVLFAAYCVTRWYASGEMSPTPPGPDAMSLPNIVVMWVLQVIGPGVAVWAIWYFVAKPWRRDGRPSGDGMLLIACFLIAIPHDILLTYTKPSFSYNSHYVNAGSWLSQVPGIGTPNAHRIPEPLLLVLPGYAWALFLWAILGCVVMRAVRRRWPVMPYVGLLAITYISLLAIDVVFETALVRFRVMAFTGAVHHFTLWAGTTYQLPIHEVLCWVAFLTAMTAIRYSRDERGLTFVEQGVDSLRLPTAYRLGLRQLALLGVCTVAITLFYNLPWQLVSAHDDSFPANMPSYMLNGVCAPPATVATPQLPPCPGHHG
;
A
#
# COMPACT_ATOMS: atom_id res chain seq x y z
N MET A 1 -42.75 -26.18 9.64
CA MET A 1 -42.19 -25.11 8.78
C MET A 1 -41.97 -25.70 7.39
N SER A 2 -42.65 -25.15 6.39
CA SER A 2 -42.72 -25.70 5.02
C SER A 2 -41.36 -25.66 4.30
N SER A 3 -41.07 -26.70 3.49
CA SER A 3 -39.89 -26.79 2.62
C SER A 3 -39.73 -25.57 1.70
N SER A 4 -40.84 -24.93 1.31
CA SER A 4 -40.85 -23.73 0.47
C SER A 4 -40.17 -22.53 1.12
N VAL A 5 -40.43 -22.26 2.41
CA VAL A 5 -39.84 -21.14 3.16
C VAL A 5 -38.34 -21.33 3.34
N MET A 6 -37.91 -22.58 3.54
CA MET A 6 -36.49 -22.90 3.65
C MET A 6 -35.77 -22.71 2.30
N GLN A 7 -36.44 -23.03 1.19
CA GLN A 7 -35.89 -22.88 -0.16
C GLN A 7 -35.82 -21.41 -0.60
N GLU A 8 -36.80 -20.59 -0.24
CA GLU A 8 -36.75 -19.13 -0.43
C GLU A 8 -35.63 -18.48 0.37
N ALA A 9 -35.44 -18.87 1.63
CA ALA A 9 -34.36 -18.36 2.48
C ALA A 9 -32.97 -18.73 1.92
N VAL A 10 -32.81 -19.94 1.38
CA VAL A 10 -31.58 -20.37 0.71
C VAL A 10 -31.33 -19.57 -0.56
N ASN A 11 -32.34 -19.39 -1.40
CA ASN A 11 -32.23 -18.58 -2.63
C ASN A 11 -31.87 -17.12 -2.31
N ALA A 12 -32.50 -16.51 -1.30
CA ALA A 12 -32.18 -15.15 -0.87
C ALA A 12 -30.73 -15.00 -0.34
N ARG A 13 -30.24 -16.00 0.41
CA ARG A 13 -28.83 -16.06 0.85
C ARG A 13 -27.85 -16.24 -0.32
N GLN A 14 -28.22 -17.03 -1.33
CA GLN A 14 -27.41 -17.21 -2.54
C GLN A 14 -27.35 -15.92 -3.39
N VAL A 15 -28.49 -15.26 -3.61
CA VAL A 15 -28.56 -14.00 -4.37
C VAL A 15 -27.78 -12.88 -3.67
N SER A 16 -27.93 -12.74 -2.35
CA SER A 16 -27.16 -11.75 -1.58
C SER A 16 -25.65 -12.02 -1.60
N GLY A 17 -25.23 -13.28 -1.56
CA GLY A 17 -23.83 -13.68 -1.70
C GLY A 17 -23.22 -13.25 -3.04
N GLY A 18 -23.89 -13.54 -4.15
CA GLY A 18 -23.43 -13.18 -5.50
C GLY A 18 -23.33 -11.66 -5.69
N ARG A 19 -24.32 -10.91 -5.18
CA ARG A 19 -24.32 -9.44 -5.24
C ARG A 19 -23.13 -8.82 -4.52
N ARG A 20 -22.74 -9.34 -3.35
CA ARG A 20 -21.56 -8.84 -2.61
C ARG A 20 -20.27 -9.02 -3.41
N VAL A 21 -20.08 -10.19 -4.01
CA VAL A 21 -18.91 -10.46 -4.87
C VAL A 21 -18.85 -9.47 -6.02
N LEU A 22 -19.98 -9.18 -6.67
CA LEU A 22 -20.02 -8.23 -7.78
C LEU A 22 -19.71 -6.79 -7.35
N ILE A 23 -20.15 -6.35 -6.17
CA ILE A 23 -19.82 -5.01 -5.64
C ILE A 23 -18.30 -4.89 -5.45
N TRP A 24 -17.70 -5.85 -4.75
CA TRP A 24 -16.25 -5.86 -4.55
C TRP A 24 -15.49 -5.96 -5.87
N ALA A 25 -15.93 -6.82 -6.78
CA ALA A 25 -15.32 -6.97 -8.10
C ALA A 25 -15.41 -5.69 -8.94
N SER A 26 -16.50 -4.93 -8.81
CA SER A 26 -16.64 -3.63 -9.49
C SER A 26 -15.62 -2.63 -8.96
N LEU A 27 -15.41 -2.57 -7.64
CA LEU A 27 -14.38 -1.72 -7.03
C LEU A 27 -12.97 -2.14 -7.47
N GLY A 28 -12.69 -3.45 -7.54
CA GLY A 28 -11.41 -3.93 -8.07
C GLY A 28 -11.22 -3.61 -9.55
N LEU A 29 -12.27 -3.68 -10.36
CA LEU A 29 -12.20 -3.26 -11.77
C LEU A 29 -11.88 -1.76 -11.88
N LEU A 30 -12.52 -0.92 -11.07
CA LEU A 30 -12.20 0.51 -11.00
C LEU A 30 -10.74 0.74 -10.62
N GLN A 31 -10.20 -0.02 -9.66
CA GLN A 31 -8.77 0.04 -9.32
C GLN A 31 -7.88 -0.31 -10.52
N VAL A 32 -8.17 -1.40 -11.24
CA VAL A 32 -7.38 -1.79 -12.42
C VAL A 32 -7.42 -0.70 -13.49
N LEU A 33 -8.61 -0.14 -13.75
CA LEU A 33 -8.77 0.94 -14.73
C LEU A 33 -8.01 2.19 -14.29
N PHE A 34 -8.03 2.52 -13.00
CA PHE A 34 -7.32 3.67 -12.46
C PHE A 34 -5.80 3.50 -12.52
N ALA A 35 -5.29 2.32 -12.17
CA ALA A 35 -3.87 2.00 -12.31
C ALA A 35 -3.43 2.05 -13.78
N ALA A 36 -4.22 1.47 -14.69
CA ALA A 36 -3.96 1.53 -16.12
C ALA A 36 -3.97 2.97 -16.66
N TYR A 37 -4.92 3.79 -16.23
CA TYR A 37 -4.97 5.21 -16.55
C TYR A 37 -3.70 5.94 -16.09
N CYS A 38 -3.26 5.73 -14.84
CA CYS A 38 -2.05 6.38 -14.30
C CYS A 38 -0.80 6.01 -15.13
N VAL A 39 -0.58 4.72 -15.40
CA VAL A 39 0.60 4.25 -16.16
C VAL A 39 0.56 4.70 -17.61
N THR A 40 -0.59 4.58 -18.28
CA THR A 40 -0.71 4.95 -19.70
C THR A 40 -0.55 6.45 -19.90
N ARG A 41 -1.12 7.27 -19.02
CA ARG A 41 -0.98 8.73 -19.08
C ARG A 41 0.43 9.19 -18.73
N TRP A 42 1.08 8.53 -17.78
CA TRP A 42 2.46 8.84 -17.40
C TRP A 42 3.44 8.55 -18.54
N TYR A 43 3.27 7.41 -19.22
CA TYR A 43 4.02 7.12 -20.43
C TYR A 43 3.72 8.13 -21.55
N ALA A 44 2.44 8.43 -21.79
CA ALA A 44 2.02 9.31 -22.89
C ALA A 44 2.34 10.81 -22.65
N SER A 45 2.54 11.25 -21.41
CA SER A 45 2.87 12.65 -21.09
C SER A 45 4.33 13.00 -21.38
N GLY A 46 5.22 12.01 -21.53
CA GLY A 46 6.65 12.23 -21.63
C GLY A 46 7.33 12.55 -20.29
N GLU A 47 6.59 12.52 -19.18
CA GLU A 47 7.13 12.76 -17.82
C GLU A 47 7.73 11.50 -17.18
N MET A 48 7.71 10.36 -17.87
CA MET A 48 8.37 9.13 -17.45
C MET A 48 9.89 9.26 -17.64
N SER A 49 10.53 9.96 -16.72
CA SER A 49 11.97 10.26 -16.73
C SER A 49 12.55 10.20 -15.32
N PRO A 50 13.77 9.65 -15.13
CA PRO A 50 14.40 9.60 -13.81
C PRO A 50 14.53 10.97 -13.16
N THR A 51 14.17 11.07 -11.89
CA THR A 51 14.44 12.25 -11.08
C THR A 51 15.92 12.26 -10.68
N PRO A 52 16.66 13.35 -10.93
CA PRO A 52 18.07 13.45 -10.55
C PRO A 52 18.22 13.63 -9.03
N PRO A 53 19.21 12.98 -8.39
CA PRO A 53 19.44 13.09 -6.95
C PRO A 53 19.97 14.44 -6.46
N GLY A 54 20.39 15.31 -7.38
CA GLY A 54 20.94 16.62 -7.01
C GLY A 54 22.38 16.52 -6.46
N PRO A 55 22.87 17.62 -5.87
CA PRO A 55 24.29 17.76 -5.52
C PRO A 55 24.71 17.09 -4.21
N ASP A 56 23.79 16.75 -3.30
CA ASP A 56 24.17 16.21 -1.99
C ASP A 56 24.62 14.75 -2.09
N ALA A 57 25.76 14.45 -1.49
CA ALA A 57 26.29 13.09 -1.45
C ALA A 57 25.54 12.22 -0.43
N MET A 58 25.20 11.00 -0.84
CA MET A 58 24.69 9.98 0.06
C MET A 58 25.84 9.23 0.75
N SER A 59 25.71 8.97 2.05
CA SER A 59 26.73 8.24 2.81
C SER A 59 26.85 6.78 2.35
N LEU A 60 28.05 6.20 2.48
CA LEU A 60 28.31 4.82 2.08
C LEU A 60 27.35 3.79 2.71
N PRO A 61 27.01 3.85 4.02
CA PRO A 61 26.03 2.93 4.61
C PRO A 61 24.66 2.98 3.91
N ASN A 62 24.18 4.17 3.55
CA ASN A 62 22.90 4.34 2.89
C ASN A 62 22.94 3.83 1.43
N ILE A 63 24.06 4.02 0.73
CA ILE A 63 24.30 3.43 -0.60
C ILE A 63 24.24 1.89 -0.53
N VAL A 64 24.88 1.28 0.48
CA VAL A 64 24.85 -0.17 0.66
C VAL A 64 23.43 -0.65 0.92
N VAL A 65 22.69 -0.02 1.84
CA VAL A 65 21.29 -0.39 2.14
C VAL A 65 20.42 -0.25 0.89
N MET A 66 20.57 0.84 0.14
CA MET A 66 19.84 1.06 -1.11
C MET A 66 20.06 -0.09 -2.10
N TRP A 67 21.30 -0.50 -2.36
CA TRP A 67 21.59 -1.60 -3.28
C TRP A 67 21.07 -2.94 -2.76
N VAL A 68 21.21 -3.20 -1.46
CA VAL A 68 20.66 -4.41 -0.84
C VAL A 68 19.16 -4.50 -1.06
N LEU A 69 18.41 -3.42 -0.79
CA LEU A 69 16.96 -3.39 -0.96
C LEU A 69 16.54 -3.51 -2.44
N GLN A 70 17.25 -2.85 -3.35
CA GLN A 70 16.95 -2.91 -4.79
C GLN A 70 17.28 -4.25 -5.46
N VAL A 71 18.14 -5.07 -4.87
CA VAL A 71 18.48 -6.39 -5.40
C VAL A 71 17.66 -7.48 -4.73
N ILE A 72 17.56 -7.45 -3.40
CA ILE A 72 16.83 -8.47 -2.64
C ILE A 72 15.33 -8.35 -2.89
N GLY A 73 14.78 -7.13 -2.93
CA GLY A 73 13.34 -6.89 -3.13
C GLY A 73 12.79 -7.61 -4.37
N PRO A 74 13.33 -7.38 -5.58
CA PRO A 74 12.93 -8.09 -6.78
C PRO A 74 13.15 -9.60 -6.69
N GLY A 75 14.27 -10.05 -6.09
CA GLY A 75 14.55 -11.48 -5.90
C GLY A 75 13.49 -12.19 -5.06
N VAL A 76 13.08 -11.58 -3.95
CA VAL A 76 12.02 -12.08 -3.08
C VAL A 76 10.67 -12.03 -3.78
N ALA A 77 10.37 -10.98 -4.56
CA ALA A 77 9.14 -10.92 -5.37
C ALA A 77 9.06 -12.05 -6.39
N VAL A 78 10.15 -12.31 -7.15
CA VAL A 78 10.21 -13.40 -8.12
C VAL A 78 9.98 -14.74 -7.44
N TRP A 79 10.63 -14.98 -6.30
CA TRP A 79 10.41 -16.17 -5.50
C TRP A 79 8.96 -16.29 -5.01
N ALA A 80 8.37 -15.22 -4.50
CA ALA A 80 7.00 -15.22 -3.98
C ALA A 80 5.97 -15.46 -5.11
N ILE A 81 6.14 -14.83 -6.26
CA ILE A 81 5.31 -15.07 -7.46
C ILE A 81 5.45 -16.54 -7.90
N TRP A 82 6.68 -17.06 -7.97
CA TRP A 82 6.90 -18.46 -8.31
C TRP A 82 6.20 -19.41 -7.33
N TYR A 83 6.36 -19.17 -6.02
CA TYR A 83 5.89 -20.09 -4.98
C TYR A 83 4.37 -20.03 -4.76
N PHE A 84 3.76 -18.83 -4.74
CA PHE A 84 2.35 -18.64 -4.41
C PHE A 84 1.43 -18.58 -5.64
N VAL A 85 1.97 -18.20 -6.80
CA VAL A 85 1.19 -18.08 -8.05
C VAL A 85 1.55 -19.20 -9.03
N ALA A 86 2.79 -19.24 -9.54
CA ALA A 86 3.14 -20.11 -10.66
C ALA A 86 3.11 -21.60 -10.30
N LYS A 87 3.66 -21.98 -9.14
CA LYS A 87 3.71 -23.37 -8.68
C LYS A 87 2.31 -23.95 -8.41
N PRO A 88 1.40 -23.28 -7.67
CA PRO A 88 0.01 -23.72 -7.51
C PRO A 88 -0.74 -23.75 -8.83
N TRP A 89 -0.52 -22.77 -9.72
CA TRP A 89 -1.14 -22.77 -11.04
C TRP A 89 -0.76 -24.00 -11.86
N ARG A 90 0.54 -24.36 -11.90
CA ARG A 90 1.01 -25.56 -12.60
C ARG A 90 0.50 -26.86 -11.98
N ARG A 91 0.30 -26.90 -10.65
CA ARG A 91 -0.18 -28.09 -9.94
C ARG A 91 -1.69 -28.29 -10.03
N ASP A 92 -2.45 -27.21 -9.84
CA ASP A 92 -3.91 -27.25 -9.60
C ASP A 92 -4.72 -26.59 -10.73
N GLY A 93 -4.07 -26.03 -11.75
CA GLY A 93 -4.72 -25.28 -12.85
C GLY A 93 -5.29 -23.92 -12.43
N ARG A 94 -5.01 -23.44 -11.22
CA ARG A 94 -5.50 -22.16 -10.68
C ARG A 94 -4.52 -21.59 -9.63
N PRO A 95 -4.44 -20.25 -9.48
CA PRO A 95 -3.64 -19.65 -8.42
C PRO A 95 -4.23 -19.98 -7.05
N SER A 96 -3.37 -20.04 -6.03
CA SER A 96 -3.82 -20.17 -4.64
C SER A 96 -4.46 -18.85 -4.17
N GLY A 97 -5.29 -18.90 -3.12
CA GLY A 97 -5.82 -17.66 -2.52
C GLY A 97 -4.73 -16.72 -2.01
N ASP A 98 -3.57 -17.27 -1.61
CA ASP A 98 -2.38 -16.49 -1.28
C ASP A 98 -1.76 -15.83 -2.53
N GLY A 99 -1.71 -16.54 -3.64
CA GLY A 99 -1.27 -15.98 -4.92
C GLY A 99 -2.18 -14.87 -5.43
N MET A 100 -3.49 -15.01 -5.25
CA MET A 100 -4.47 -13.98 -5.60
C MET A 100 -4.31 -12.72 -4.73
N LEU A 101 -4.08 -12.90 -3.43
CA LEU A 101 -3.80 -11.79 -2.52
C LEU A 101 -2.47 -11.10 -2.86
N LEU A 102 -1.42 -11.86 -3.16
CA LEU A 102 -0.14 -11.31 -3.62
C LEU A 102 -0.30 -10.43 -4.87
N ILE A 103 -1.08 -10.90 -5.86
CA ILE A 103 -1.39 -10.12 -7.07
C ILE A 103 -2.18 -8.86 -6.71
N ALA A 104 -3.15 -8.95 -5.80
CA ALA A 104 -3.91 -7.80 -5.34
C ALA A 104 -2.99 -6.76 -4.67
N CYS A 105 -2.08 -7.20 -3.80
CA CYS A 105 -1.10 -6.33 -3.14
C CYS A 105 -0.20 -5.61 -4.17
N PHE A 106 0.27 -6.32 -5.20
CA PHE A 106 1.04 -5.69 -6.29
C PHE A 106 0.23 -4.62 -7.03
N LEU A 107 -1.03 -4.91 -7.38
CA LEU A 107 -1.87 -4.01 -8.17
C LEU A 107 -2.33 -2.77 -7.41
N ILE A 108 -2.40 -2.80 -6.08
CA ILE A 108 -2.73 -1.60 -5.30
C ILE A 108 -1.55 -0.61 -5.19
N ALA A 109 -0.31 -1.06 -5.38
CA ALA A 109 0.86 -0.16 -5.34
C ALA A 109 0.66 1.05 -6.26
N ILE A 110 0.08 0.78 -7.43
CA ILE A 110 -0.32 1.82 -8.38
C ILE A 110 -1.81 2.14 -8.16
N PRO A 111 -2.20 3.38 -7.79
CA PRO A 111 -1.34 4.52 -7.47
C PRO A 111 -1.13 4.74 -5.97
N HIS A 112 -1.64 3.86 -5.11
CA HIS A 112 -1.79 4.16 -3.68
C HIS A 112 -0.49 4.46 -2.94
N ASP A 113 0.66 3.96 -3.40
CA ASP A 113 1.92 4.14 -2.66
C ASP A 113 2.30 5.61 -2.45
N ILE A 114 2.02 6.46 -3.44
CA ILE A 114 2.38 7.88 -3.42
C ILE A 114 1.17 8.79 -3.25
N LEU A 115 -0.03 8.23 -3.05
CA LEU A 115 -1.24 9.01 -2.82
C LEU A 115 -1.23 9.75 -1.49
N LEU A 116 -0.37 9.38 -0.53
CA LEU A 116 -0.16 10.18 0.67
C LEU A 116 0.29 11.62 0.33
N THR A 117 1.04 11.80 -0.76
CA THR A 117 1.44 13.12 -1.28
C THR A 117 0.40 13.70 -2.27
N TYR A 118 -0.88 13.35 -2.16
CA TYR A 118 -1.90 13.84 -3.09
C TYR A 118 -2.22 15.34 -2.92
N THR A 119 -2.57 15.78 -1.70
CA THR A 119 -2.99 17.18 -1.47
C THR A 119 -1.80 18.12 -1.42
N LYS A 120 -0.70 17.69 -0.79
CA LYS A 120 0.55 18.46 -0.67
C LYS A 120 1.75 17.52 -0.50
N PRO A 121 2.99 18.02 -0.69
CA PRO A 121 4.19 17.21 -0.52
C PRO A 121 4.48 16.89 0.95
N SER A 122 4.06 15.70 1.39
CA SER A 122 4.29 15.22 2.77
C SER A 122 5.23 14.02 2.85
N PHE A 123 5.53 13.38 1.72
CA PHE A 123 6.41 12.23 1.63
C PHE A 123 7.22 12.20 0.34
N SER A 124 8.44 11.66 0.41
CA SER A 124 9.24 11.35 -0.75
C SER A 124 10.19 10.17 -0.53
N TYR A 125 10.46 9.45 -1.60
CA TYR A 125 11.57 8.50 -1.67
C TYR A 125 12.89 9.18 -2.06
N ASN A 126 13.96 8.42 -1.91
CA ASN A 126 15.30 8.79 -2.32
C ASN A 126 15.49 8.57 -3.84
N SER A 127 15.88 9.61 -4.58
CA SER A 127 16.10 9.56 -6.03
C SER A 127 17.35 8.82 -6.49
N HIS A 128 18.20 8.35 -5.58
CA HIS A 128 19.27 7.41 -5.92
C HIS A 128 18.73 6.02 -6.31
N TYR A 129 17.50 5.67 -5.93
CA TYR A 129 16.86 4.44 -6.39
C TYR A 129 16.56 4.52 -7.89
N VAL A 130 16.53 3.35 -8.54
CA VAL A 130 16.07 3.19 -9.91
C VAL A 130 14.61 3.62 -9.98
N ASN A 131 14.39 4.80 -10.57
CA ASN A 131 13.10 5.46 -10.67
C ASN A 131 12.91 6.03 -12.08
N ALA A 132 11.66 6.37 -12.40
CA ALA A 132 11.31 7.06 -13.64
C ALA A 132 10.47 8.31 -13.36
N GLY A 133 10.63 8.89 -12.17
CA GLY A 133 9.66 9.83 -11.60
C GLY A 133 8.43 9.08 -11.07
N SER A 134 7.25 9.70 -11.15
CA SER A 134 6.00 9.06 -10.75
C SER A 134 4.81 9.39 -11.64
N TRP A 135 3.80 8.52 -11.58
CA TRP A 135 2.50 8.73 -12.23
C TRP A 135 1.59 9.73 -11.48
N LEU A 136 2.02 10.28 -10.34
CA LEU A 136 1.15 11.07 -9.46
C LEU A 136 0.63 12.35 -10.13
N SER A 137 1.41 12.95 -11.04
CA SER A 137 0.98 14.12 -11.83
C SER A 137 -0.24 13.85 -12.71
N GLN A 138 -0.52 12.58 -13.02
CA GLN A 138 -1.63 12.18 -13.86
C GLN A 138 -2.93 11.96 -13.07
N VAL A 139 -2.82 11.86 -11.74
CA VAL A 139 -3.98 11.65 -10.87
C VAL A 139 -4.84 12.92 -10.88
N PRO A 140 -6.13 12.83 -11.24
CA PRO A 140 -7.01 14.00 -11.28
C PRO A 140 -7.11 14.67 -9.91
N GLY A 141 -7.01 16.01 -9.89
CA GLY A 141 -7.15 16.80 -8.67
C GLY A 141 -5.90 16.88 -7.78
N ILE A 142 -4.75 16.44 -8.29
CA ILE A 142 -3.47 16.52 -7.58
C ILE A 142 -3.13 17.95 -7.15
N GLY A 143 -2.80 18.14 -5.87
CA GLY A 143 -2.40 19.43 -5.30
C GLY A 143 -0.89 19.62 -5.22
N THR A 144 -0.12 18.51 -5.26
CA THR A 144 1.33 18.53 -5.20
C THR A 144 1.95 19.06 -6.51
N PRO A 145 2.75 20.14 -6.47
CA PRO A 145 3.43 20.68 -7.63
C PRO A 145 4.51 19.71 -8.12
N ASN A 146 4.76 19.65 -9.43
CA ASN A 146 5.79 18.79 -10.03
C ASN A 146 5.76 17.33 -9.53
N ALA A 147 4.58 16.78 -9.27
CA ALA A 147 4.41 15.45 -8.70
C ALA A 147 5.10 14.34 -9.51
N HIS A 148 5.32 14.55 -10.82
CA HIS A 148 6.09 13.65 -11.67
C HIS A 148 7.53 13.45 -11.19
N ARG A 149 8.10 14.36 -10.39
CA ARG A 149 9.47 14.27 -9.86
C ARG A 149 9.61 13.43 -8.60
N ILE A 150 8.51 12.98 -7.98
CA ILE A 150 8.60 12.06 -6.86
C ILE A 150 9.25 10.77 -7.38
N PRO A 151 10.41 10.35 -6.87
CA PRO A 151 11.19 9.29 -7.48
C PRO A 151 10.68 7.93 -7.03
N GLU A 152 9.64 7.41 -7.68
CA GLU A 152 9.08 6.11 -7.32
C GLU A 152 10.13 4.99 -7.48
N PRO A 153 10.56 4.29 -6.41
CA PRO A 153 11.57 3.26 -6.48
C PRO A 153 11.02 1.99 -7.14
N LEU A 154 11.10 1.89 -8.46
CA LEU A 154 10.45 0.83 -9.24
C LEU A 154 10.91 -0.59 -8.85
N LEU A 155 12.16 -0.74 -8.43
CA LEU A 155 12.72 -2.04 -8.00
C LEU A 155 12.49 -2.35 -6.51
N LEU A 156 12.10 -1.36 -5.71
CA LEU A 156 11.84 -1.57 -4.28
C LEU A 156 10.33 -1.63 -4.02
N VAL A 157 9.59 -0.59 -4.41
CA VAL A 157 8.18 -0.42 -4.07
C VAL A 157 7.30 -1.40 -4.82
N LEU A 158 7.34 -1.44 -6.14
CA LEU A 158 6.43 -2.33 -6.91
C LEU A 158 6.62 -3.80 -6.50
N PRO A 159 7.85 -4.36 -6.45
CA PRO A 159 8.08 -5.68 -5.90
C PRO A 159 7.70 -5.76 -4.41
N GLY A 160 8.05 -4.75 -3.62
CA GLY A 160 7.78 -4.64 -2.18
C GLY A 160 6.31 -4.77 -1.83
N TYR A 161 5.42 -4.14 -2.59
CA TYR A 161 3.98 -4.32 -2.41
C TYR A 161 3.55 -5.75 -2.71
N ALA A 162 4.12 -6.41 -3.73
CA ALA A 162 3.81 -7.82 -3.99
C ALA A 162 4.23 -8.71 -2.81
N TRP A 163 5.48 -8.61 -2.35
CA TRP A 163 6.01 -9.54 -1.35
C TRP A 163 5.88 -9.02 0.08
N ALA A 164 6.34 -7.81 0.40
CA ALA A 164 6.44 -7.31 1.76
C ALA A 164 5.05 -7.13 2.37
N LEU A 165 4.13 -6.45 1.67
CA LEU A 165 2.76 -6.28 2.17
C LEU A 165 2.05 -7.62 2.36
N PHE A 166 2.27 -8.57 1.44
CA PHE A 166 1.75 -9.92 1.59
C PHE A 166 2.39 -10.69 2.76
N LEU A 167 3.70 -10.55 2.98
CA LEU A 167 4.41 -11.16 4.12
C LEU A 167 3.95 -10.54 5.44
N TRP A 168 3.61 -9.25 5.49
CA TRP A 168 3.00 -8.61 6.66
C TRP A 168 1.65 -9.26 7.00
N ALA A 169 0.81 -9.55 6.00
CA ALA A 169 -0.43 -10.29 6.23
C ALA A 169 -0.20 -11.73 6.73
N ILE A 170 0.89 -12.39 6.28
CA ILE A 170 1.30 -13.70 6.81
C ILE A 170 1.76 -13.57 8.27
N LEU A 171 2.58 -12.57 8.58
CA LEU A 171 3.10 -12.31 9.92
C LEU A 171 1.94 -12.05 10.89
N GLY A 172 0.97 -11.21 10.52
CA GLY A 172 -0.23 -11.00 11.31
C GLY A 172 -1.02 -12.30 11.54
N CYS A 173 -1.13 -13.17 10.53
CA CYS A 173 -1.76 -14.48 10.71
C CYS A 173 -0.96 -15.40 11.66
N VAL A 174 0.38 -15.31 11.67
CA VAL A 174 1.23 -16.03 12.64
C VAL A 174 0.94 -15.54 14.06
N VAL A 175 0.86 -14.22 14.26
CA VAL A 175 0.48 -13.61 15.54
C VAL A 175 -0.90 -14.10 15.97
N MET A 176 -1.93 -13.97 15.12
CA MET A 176 -3.29 -14.44 15.44
C MET A 176 -3.32 -15.92 15.84
N ARG A 177 -2.57 -16.79 15.15
CA ARG A 177 -2.48 -18.21 15.50
C ARG A 177 -1.76 -18.45 16.83
N ALA A 178 -0.70 -17.70 17.12
CA ALA A 178 0.00 -17.79 18.41
C ALA A 178 -0.92 -17.36 19.56
N VAL A 179 -1.65 -16.26 19.39
CA VAL A 179 -2.64 -15.76 20.35
C VAL A 179 -3.77 -16.77 20.56
N ARG A 180 -4.32 -17.35 19.48
CA ARG A 180 -5.34 -18.42 19.55
C ARG A 180 -4.85 -19.67 20.30
N ARG A 181 -3.58 -20.06 20.12
CA ARG A 181 -3.00 -21.21 20.85
C ARG A 181 -2.90 -20.94 22.35
N ARG A 182 -2.61 -19.69 22.74
CA ARG A 182 -2.49 -19.29 24.15
C ARG A 182 -3.84 -19.00 24.81
N TRP A 183 -4.78 -18.43 24.06
CA TRP A 183 -6.13 -18.04 24.50
C TRP A 183 -7.19 -18.47 23.46
N PRO A 184 -7.68 -19.72 23.52
CA PRO A 184 -8.60 -20.26 22.50
C PRO A 184 -9.95 -19.55 22.43
N VAL A 185 -10.46 -19.09 23.59
CA VAL A 185 -11.79 -18.49 23.75
C VAL A 185 -11.79 -16.98 23.43
N MET A 186 -10.66 -16.42 23.00
CA MET A 186 -10.56 -14.99 22.70
C MET A 186 -11.51 -14.60 21.55
N PRO A 187 -12.33 -13.54 21.72
CA PRO A 187 -13.18 -13.03 20.65
C PRO A 187 -12.32 -12.47 19.50
N TYR A 188 -12.89 -12.46 18.29
CA TYR A 188 -12.17 -12.03 17.08
C TYR A 188 -11.63 -10.59 17.18
N VAL A 189 -12.37 -9.69 17.83
CA VAL A 189 -11.92 -8.31 18.09
C VAL A 189 -10.65 -8.27 18.95
N GLY A 190 -10.55 -9.14 19.95
CA GLY A 190 -9.34 -9.27 20.78
C GLY A 190 -8.14 -9.77 19.98
N LEU A 191 -8.35 -10.71 19.04
CA LEU A 191 -7.30 -11.17 18.13
C LEU A 191 -6.80 -10.05 17.22
N LEU A 192 -7.71 -9.24 16.68
CA LEU A 192 -7.36 -8.08 15.86
C LEU A 192 -6.57 -7.04 16.67
N ALA A 193 -7.01 -6.71 17.88
CA ALA A 193 -6.34 -5.73 18.74
C ALA A 193 -4.90 -6.14 19.09
N ILE A 194 -4.69 -7.40 19.50
CA ILE A 194 -3.33 -7.90 19.81
C ILE A 194 -2.47 -7.94 18.56
N THR A 195 -3.04 -8.32 17.41
CA THR A 195 -2.32 -8.31 16.14
C THR A 195 -1.91 -6.89 15.76
N TYR A 196 -2.82 -5.93 15.85
CA TYR A 196 -2.54 -4.51 15.61
C TYR A 196 -1.38 -4.01 16.48
N ILE A 197 -1.43 -4.23 17.80
CA ILE A 197 -0.38 -3.81 18.73
C ILE A 197 0.96 -4.48 18.41
N SER A 198 0.93 -5.77 18.06
CA SER A 198 2.15 -6.52 17.73
C SER A 198 2.77 -6.02 16.42
N LEU A 199 1.96 -5.80 15.39
CA LEU A 199 2.41 -5.26 14.12
C LEU A 199 2.91 -3.82 14.31
N LEU A 200 2.24 -3.01 15.11
CA LEU A 200 2.65 -1.64 15.44
C LEU A 200 4.05 -1.59 16.03
N ALA A 201 4.35 -2.45 17.00
CA ALA A 201 5.67 -2.50 17.61
C ALA A 201 6.79 -2.86 16.60
N ILE A 202 6.51 -3.77 15.67
CA ILE A 202 7.46 -4.18 14.63
C ILE A 202 7.61 -3.07 13.58
N ASP A 203 6.49 -2.47 13.19
CA ASP A 203 6.44 -1.43 12.16
C ASP A 203 7.18 -0.17 12.58
N VAL A 204 7.03 0.30 13.84
CA VAL A 204 7.83 1.42 14.36
C VAL A 204 9.33 1.18 14.17
N VAL A 205 9.82 -0.03 14.43
CA VAL A 205 11.25 -0.36 14.26
C VAL A 205 11.63 -0.39 12.78
N PHE A 206 10.77 -0.98 11.94
CA PHE A 206 10.97 -1.07 10.50
C PHE A 206 10.99 0.31 9.83
N GLU A 207 9.96 1.11 10.06
CA GLU A 207 9.80 2.49 9.60
C GLU A 207 10.95 3.38 10.06
N THR A 208 11.34 3.26 11.33
CA THR A 208 12.51 3.97 11.86
C THR A 208 13.77 3.61 11.06
N ALA A 209 13.97 2.34 10.72
CA ALA A 209 15.12 1.95 9.90
C ALA A 209 15.05 2.58 8.50
N LEU A 210 13.88 2.60 7.85
CA LEU A 210 13.72 3.19 6.51
C LEU A 210 14.07 4.69 6.49
N VAL A 211 13.58 5.46 7.46
CA VAL A 211 13.87 6.91 7.53
C VAL A 211 15.32 7.20 7.95
N ARG A 212 15.91 6.35 8.80
CA ARG A 212 17.31 6.49 9.25
C ARG A 212 18.32 6.15 8.16
N PHE A 213 18.04 5.13 7.35
CA PHE A 213 18.87 4.74 6.21
C PHE A 213 18.58 5.51 4.92
N ARG A 214 17.74 6.54 4.99
CA ARG A 214 17.41 7.40 3.84
C ARG A 214 16.80 6.60 2.69
N VAL A 215 15.97 5.62 2.99
CA VAL A 215 15.14 4.95 1.99
C VAL A 215 14.01 5.88 1.54
N MET A 216 13.39 6.53 2.53
CA MET A 216 12.32 7.50 2.35
C MET A 216 12.39 8.58 3.43
N ALA A 217 11.62 9.64 3.26
CA ALA A 217 11.51 10.71 4.22
C ALA A 217 10.11 11.35 4.20
N PHE A 218 9.62 11.66 5.40
CA PHE A 218 8.42 12.47 5.59
C PHE A 218 8.81 13.95 5.53
N THR A 219 8.44 14.61 4.44
CA THR A 219 8.74 16.04 4.21
C THR A 219 7.78 16.94 4.97
N GLY A 220 6.53 16.51 5.17
CA GLY A 220 5.52 17.17 5.98
C GLY A 220 5.10 16.29 7.15
N ALA A 221 5.03 16.87 8.35
CA ALA A 221 4.54 16.18 9.53
C ALA A 221 4.01 17.18 10.57
N VAL A 222 3.08 16.73 11.41
CA VAL A 222 2.60 17.49 12.57
C VAL A 222 3.59 17.32 13.73
N HIS A 223 4.28 18.39 14.14
CA HIS A 223 5.44 18.35 15.04
C HIS A 223 5.14 17.68 16.39
N HIS A 224 4.00 18.00 17.00
CA HIS A 224 3.60 17.44 18.29
C HIS A 224 3.09 15.98 18.21
N PHE A 225 2.89 15.46 17.00
CA PHE A 225 2.43 14.08 16.75
C PHE A 225 3.42 13.30 15.87
N THR A 226 4.72 13.53 16.10
CA THR A 226 5.81 12.99 15.28
C THR A 226 7.01 12.61 16.16
N LEU A 227 7.61 11.45 15.88
CA LEU A 227 8.87 11.03 16.48
C LEU A 227 10.03 11.74 15.79
N TRP A 228 10.97 12.29 16.58
CA TRP A 228 12.11 13.09 16.08
C TRP A 228 11.68 14.25 15.17
N ALA A 229 10.60 14.94 15.55
CA ALA A 229 10.05 16.04 14.78
C ALA A 229 11.09 17.12 14.45
N GLY A 230 11.03 17.64 13.21
CA GLY A 230 11.98 18.65 12.70
C GLY A 230 13.34 18.09 12.26
N THR A 231 13.59 16.80 12.47
CA THR A 231 14.77 16.14 11.89
C THR A 231 14.47 15.60 10.50
N THR A 232 15.52 15.32 9.73
CA THR A 232 15.41 14.72 8.38
C THR A 232 14.97 13.25 8.42
N TYR A 233 14.85 12.64 9.60
CA TYR A 233 14.41 11.26 9.81
C TYR A 233 13.17 11.21 10.71
N GLN A 234 12.38 12.29 10.71
CA GLN A 234 11.13 12.34 11.45
C GLN A 234 10.17 11.24 11.00
N LEU A 235 9.42 10.68 11.94
CA LEU A 235 8.45 9.62 11.70
C LEU A 235 7.10 10.03 12.30
N PRO A 236 6.13 10.47 11.47
CA PRO A 236 4.82 10.86 11.97
C PRO A 236 4.14 9.69 12.67
N ILE A 237 3.56 9.90 13.84
CA ILE A 237 2.93 8.80 14.59
C ILE A 237 1.67 8.31 13.86
N HIS A 238 0.93 9.24 13.23
CA HIS A 238 -0.24 8.90 12.44
C HIS A 238 0.08 7.97 11.26
N GLU A 239 1.27 8.09 10.67
CA GLU A 239 1.73 7.18 9.61
C GLU A 239 1.62 5.73 10.07
N VAL A 240 2.35 5.41 11.15
CA VAL A 240 2.49 4.05 11.66
C VAL A 240 1.13 3.53 12.12
N LEU A 241 0.32 4.37 12.78
CA LEU A 241 -1.01 3.98 13.25
C LEU A 241 -1.95 3.61 12.10
N CYS A 242 -1.95 4.41 11.03
CA CYS A 242 -2.81 4.23 9.86
C CYS A 242 -2.32 3.09 8.97
N TRP A 243 -1.00 3.00 8.75
CA TRP A 243 -0.38 1.93 7.98
C TRP A 243 -0.64 0.57 8.63
N VAL A 244 -0.43 0.45 9.94
CA VAL A 244 -0.68 -0.80 10.68
C VAL A 244 -2.17 -1.14 10.74
N ALA A 245 -3.06 -0.15 10.71
CA ALA A 245 -4.50 -0.40 10.60
C ALA A 245 -4.82 -1.08 9.27
N PHE A 246 -4.21 -0.61 8.18
CA PHE A 246 -4.29 -1.26 6.88
C PHE A 246 -3.67 -2.67 6.89
N LEU A 247 -2.46 -2.86 7.44
CA LEU A 247 -1.83 -4.19 7.56
C LEU A 247 -2.68 -5.18 8.36
N THR A 248 -3.35 -4.69 9.41
CA THR A 248 -4.27 -5.50 10.23
C THR A 248 -5.54 -5.87 9.45
N ALA A 249 -6.07 -4.96 8.63
CA ALA A 249 -7.18 -5.26 7.73
C ALA A 249 -6.79 -6.32 6.67
N MET A 250 -5.60 -6.21 6.10
CA MET A 250 -5.05 -7.21 5.16
C MET A 250 -4.88 -8.58 5.84
N THR A 251 -4.40 -8.59 7.08
CA THR A 251 -4.31 -9.78 7.91
C THR A 251 -5.71 -10.39 8.14
N ALA A 252 -6.71 -9.56 8.47
CA ALA A 252 -8.07 -10.02 8.71
C ALA A 252 -8.68 -10.66 7.45
N ILE A 253 -8.49 -10.06 6.28
CA ILE A 253 -8.91 -10.62 4.98
C ILE A 253 -8.26 -11.98 4.77
N ARG A 254 -6.94 -12.07 4.95
CA ARG A 254 -6.19 -13.31 4.75
C ARG A 254 -6.57 -14.40 5.75
N TYR A 255 -6.79 -14.03 7.01
CA TYR A 255 -7.11 -14.94 8.11
C TYR A 255 -8.55 -15.47 8.01
N SER A 256 -9.46 -14.65 7.47
CA SER A 256 -10.82 -15.10 7.16
C SER A 256 -10.78 -16.12 6.01
N ARG A 257 -10.79 -17.41 6.32
CA ARG A 257 -10.98 -18.45 5.32
C ARG A 257 -12.01 -19.44 5.79
N ASP A 258 -12.95 -19.77 4.92
CA ASP A 258 -13.88 -20.88 5.14
C ASP A 258 -13.20 -22.23 4.85
N GLU A 259 -13.94 -23.33 5.03
CA GLU A 259 -13.47 -24.70 4.76
C GLU A 259 -13.08 -24.92 3.29
N ARG A 260 -13.58 -24.09 2.37
CA ARG A 260 -13.27 -24.11 0.94
C ARG A 260 -12.07 -23.22 0.60
N GLY A 261 -11.49 -22.54 1.60
CA GLY A 261 -10.39 -21.60 1.45
C GLY A 261 -10.80 -20.25 0.87
N LEU A 262 -12.08 -19.90 0.85
CA LEU A 262 -12.60 -18.61 0.39
C LEU A 262 -12.60 -17.58 1.52
N THR A 263 -12.19 -16.35 1.20
CA THR A 263 -12.34 -15.21 2.12
C THR A 263 -13.80 -14.75 2.22
N PHE A 264 -14.15 -13.97 3.24
CA PHE A 264 -15.51 -13.43 3.39
C PHE A 264 -15.97 -12.60 2.16
N VAL A 265 -15.02 -12.09 1.38
CA VAL A 265 -15.24 -11.30 0.16
C VAL A 265 -15.64 -12.16 -1.03
N GLU A 266 -15.10 -13.38 -1.09
CA GLU A 266 -15.33 -14.33 -2.17
C GLU A 266 -16.53 -15.26 -1.89
N GLN A 267 -17.02 -15.28 -0.65
CA GLN A 267 -18.16 -16.08 -0.22
C GLN A 267 -19.43 -15.70 -0.99
N GLY A 268 -19.95 -16.68 -1.73
CA GLY A 268 -21.13 -16.51 -2.58
C GLY A 268 -20.81 -16.49 -4.08
N VAL A 269 -19.55 -16.60 -4.49
CA VAL A 269 -19.19 -16.69 -5.91
C VAL A 269 -19.86 -17.88 -6.62
N ASP A 270 -20.13 -18.97 -5.89
CA ASP A 270 -20.78 -20.18 -6.44
C ASP A 270 -22.26 -19.96 -6.77
N SER A 271 -22.91 -18.93 -6.24
CA SER A 271 -24.29 -18.61 -6.64
C SER A 271 -24.35 -17.95 -8.02
N LEU A 272 -23.23 -17.43 -8.51
CA LEU A 272 -23.11 -16.93 -9.87
C LEU A 272 -22.97 -18.13 -10.81
N ARG A 273 -23.98 -18.35 -11.65
CA ARG A 273 -24.01 -19.43 -12.66
C ARG A 273 -23.06 -19.14 -13.83
N LEU A 274 -21.77 -19.02 -13.52
CA LEU A 274 -20.69 -18.65 -14.45
C LEU A 274 -19.65 -19.78 -14.59
N PRO A 275 -18.92 -19.85 -15.72
CA PRO A 275 -17.80 -20.78 -15.86
C PRO A 275 -16.69 -20.49 -14.85
N THR A 276 -15.88 -21.50 -14.54
CA THR A 276 -14.82 -21.45 -13.50
C THR A 276 -13.82 -20.30 -13.72
N ALA A 277 -13.43 -20.04 -14.97
CA ALA A 277 -12.50 -18.96 -15.32
C ALA A 277 -13.05 -17.57 -14.96
N TYR A 278 -14.33 -17.30 -15.25
CA TYR A 278 -14.98 -16.04 -14.90
C TYR A 278 -15.14 -15.88 -13.39
N ARG A 279 -15.48 -16.98 -12.68
CA ARG A 279 -15.52 -16.97 -11.21
C ARG A 279 -14.15 -16.65 -10.60
N LEU A 280 -13.06 -17.18 -11.17
CA LEU A 280 -11.70 -16.85 -10.74
C LEU A 280 -11.38 -15.37 -10.94
N GLY A 281 -11.70 -14.81 -12.11
CA GLY A 281 -11.51 -13.39 -12.39
C GLY A 281 -12.30 -12.49 -11.43
N LEU A 282 -13.57 -12.81 -11.17
CA LEU A 282 -14.40 -12.08 -10.22
C LEU A 282 -13.85 -12.14 -8.78
N ARG A 283 -13.33 -13.30 -8.35
CA ARG A 283 -12.68 -13.42 -7.05
C ARG A 283 -11.42 -12.57 -6.95
N GLN A 284 -10.59 -12.54 -8.00
CA GLN A 284 -9.39 -11.70 -8.04
C GLN A 284 -9.74 -10.21 -7.95
N LEU A 285 -10.73 -9.77 -8.73
CA LEU A 285 -11.21 -8.40 -8.70
C LEU A 285 -11.86 -8.08 -7.35
N ALA A 286 -12.61 -8.99 -6.75
CA ALA A 286 -13.22 -8.77 -5.45
C ALA A 286 -12.18 -8.63 -4.34
N LEU A 287 -11.14 -9.47 -4.34
CA LEU A 287 -10.00 -9.33 -3.43
C LEU A 287 -9.28 -7.99 -3.63
N LEU A 288 -9.02 -7.60 -4.88
CA LEU A 288 -8.44 -6.29 -5.18
C LEU A 288 -9.31 -5.16 -4.65
N GLY A 289 -10.62 -5.20 -4.90
CA GLY A 289 -11.56 -4.17 -4.45
C GLY A 289 -11.61 -4.00 -2.94
N VAL A 290 -11.60 -5.09 -2.16
CA VAL A 290 -11.54 -4.97 -0.69
C VAL A 290 -10.20 -4.40 -0.23
N CYS A 291 -9.09 -4.75 -0.89
CA CYS A 291 -7.76 -4.25 -0.55
C CYS A 291 -7.66 -2.74 -0.84
N THR A 292 -8.18 -2.31 -1.99
CA THR A 292 -8.31 -0.90 -2.38
C THR A 292 -9.14 -0.12 -1.37
N VAL A 293 -10.30 -0.64 -0.94
CA VAL A 293 -11.10 0.01 0.09
C VAL A 293 -10.36 0.06 1.43
N ALA A 294 -9.66 -1.01 1.82
CA ALA A 294 -8.91 -1.05 3.06
C ALA A 294 -7.78 0.00 3.07
N ILE A 295 -6.93 0.07 2.03
CA ILE A 295 -5.85 1.08 1.97
C ILE A 295 -6.41 2.50 1.87
N THR A 296 -7.57 2.68 1.21
CA THR A 296 -8.20 3.99 1.11
C THR A 296 -8.72 4.46 2.48
N LEU A 297 -9.45 3.60 3.19
CA LEU A 297 -10.11 3.97 4.46
C LEU A 297 -9.15 4.03 5.64
N PHE A 298 -8.18 3.11 5.72
CA PHE A 298 -7.29 3.02 6.88
C PHE A 298 -6.00 3.82 6.75
N TYR A 299 -5.57 4.12 5.52
CA TYR A 299 -4.31 4.81 5.27
C TYR A 299 -4.51 6.14 4.55
N ASN A 300 -4.93 6.12 3.28
CA ASN A 300 -4.95 7.33 2.44
C ASN A 300 -5.86 8.43 2.99
N LEU A 301 -7.10 8.10 3.35
CA LEU A 301 -8.07 9.11 3.80
C LEU A 301 -7.64 9.72 5.16
N PRO A 302 -7.30 8.95 6.20
CA PRO A 302 -6.78 9.50 7.45
C PRO A 302 -5.53 10.35 7.23
N TRP A 303 -4.61 9.91 6.37
CA TRP A 303 -3.41 10.67 6.03
C TRP A 303 -3.78 12.05 5.47
N GLN A 304 -4.64 12.12 4.45
CA GLN A 304 -5.04 13.41 3.86
C GLN A 304 -5.67 14.37 4.88
N LEU A 305 -6.42 13.84 5.86
CA LEU A 305 -7.04 14.66 6.91
C LEU A 305 -6.00 15.22 7.91
N VAL A 306 -5.01 14.41 8.29
CA VAL A 306 -3.96 14.84 9.23
C VAL A 306 -2.96 15.76 8.53
N SER A 307 -2.51 15.39 7.33
CA SER A 307 -1.52 16.15 6.56
C SER A 307 -1.97 17.55 6.19
N ALA A 308 -3.27 17.84 6.19
CA ALA A 308 -3.77 19.22 6.08
C ALA A 308 -3.15 20.16 7.13
N HIS A 309 -2.67 19.62 8.26
CA HIS A 309 -2.09 20.36 9.38
C HIS A 309 -0.57 20.20 9.51
N ASP A 310 0.14 19.62 8.52
CA ASP A 310 1.59 19.46 8.63
C ASP A 310 2.33 20.80 8.78
N ASP A 311 3.33 20.81 9.65
CA ASP A 311 4.26 21.92 9.83
C ASP A 311 5.27 22.01 8.67
N SER A 312 6.13 23.03 8.69
CA SER A 312 7.15 23.26 7.67
C SER A 312 8.16 22.11 7.54
N PHE A 313 8.79 22.04 6.37
CA PHE A 313 9.78 21.01 6.07
C PHE A 313 10.99 21.07 7.02
N PRO A 314 11.63 19.92 7.32
CA PRO A 314 12.93 19.91 8.00
C PRO A 314 13.96 20.74 7.23
N ALA A 315 14.62 21.68 7.91
CA ALA A 315 15.50 22.69 7.29
C ALA A 315 16.71 22.12 6.51
N ASN A 316 17.15 20.90 6.81
CA ASN A 316 18.36 20.29 6.26
C ASN A 316 18.06 19.03 5.43
N MET A 317 16.89 18.96 4.80
CA MET A 317 16.54 17.81 3.95
C MET A 317 17.47 17.75 2.72
N PRO A 318 18.14 16.61 2.45
CA PRO A 318 19.00 16.48 1.27
C PRO A 318 18.24 16.63 -0.04
N SER A 319 18.93 17.12 -1.08
CA SER A 319 18.39 17.30 -2.43
C SER A 319 17.78 16.02 -3.01
N TYR A 320 18.38 14.84 -2.76
CA TYR A 320 17.84 13.54 -3.22
C TYR A 320 16.55 13.10 -2.49
N MET A 321 16.12 13.83 -1.45
CA MET A 321 14.83 13.64 -0.77
C MET A 321 13.82 14.73 -1.12
N LEU A 322 14.28 15.94 -1.45
CA LEU A 322 13.41 17.04 -1.87
C LEU A 322 12.96 16.91 -3.33
N ASN A 323 13.81 16.33 -4.19
CA ASN A 323 13.49 15.93 -5.56
C ASN A 323 12.97 17.06 -6.47
N GLY A 324 13.17 18.32 -6.07
CA GLY A 324 12.71 19.49 -6.81
C GLY A 324 11.19 19.52 -7.03
N VAL A 325 10.42 18.96 -6.09
CA VAL A 325 8.94 18.98 -6.10
C VAL A 325 8.45 20.42 -5.87
N CYS A 326 8.99 21.09 -4.85
CA CYS A 326 8.72 22.49 -4.50
C CYS A 326 9.92 23.10 -3.78
N ALA A 327 9.90 24.43 -3.59
CA ALA A 327 10.90 25.17 -2.81
C ALA A 327 10.53 25.15 -1.31
N PRO A 328 11.36 24.55 -0.43
CA PRO A 328 11.14 24.60 1.01
C PRO A 328 11.22 26.03 1.56
N PRO A 329 10.53 26.35 2.67
CA PRO A 329 10.46 27.71 3.23
C PRO A 329 11.82 28.32 3.61
N ALA A 330 12.79 27.48 4.04
CA ALA A 330 14.11 27.92 4.52
C ALA A 330 15.19 28.04 3.43
N THR A 331 14.92 27.53 2.22
CA THR A 331 15.77 27.78 1.06
C THR A 331 15.22 28.99 0.33
N VAL A 332 16.03 30.04 0.20
CA VAL A 332 15.78 31.14 -0.75
C VAL A 332 15.19 30.52 -2.00
N ALA A 333 13.98 30.93 -2.39
CA ALA A 333 13.28 30.38 -3.54
C ALA A 333 14.31 30.12 -4.64
N THR A 334 14.62 28.84 -4.86
CA THR A 334 15.45 28.49 -6.01
C THR A 334 14.64 29.05 -7.18
N PRO A 335 15.16 29.97 -8.00
CA PRO A 335 14.36 30.82 -8.91
C PRO A 335 13.47 30.09 -9.92
N GLN A 336 13.42 28.76 -9.86
CA GLN A 336 12.80 27.83 -10.78
C GLN A 336 11.67 26.99 -10.14
N LEU A 337 11.51 26.96 -8.81
CA LEU A 337 10.52 26.09 -8.14
C LEU A 337 9.43 26.88 -7.39
N PRO A 338 8.15 26.43 -7.48
CA PRO A 338 7.06 27.03 -6.72
C PRO A 338 7.21 26.76 -5.21
N PRO A 339 6.68 27.63 -4.33
CA PRO A 339 6.66 27.37 -2.89
C PRO A 339 5.85 26.12 -2.55
N CYS A 340 6.24 25.39 -1.49
CA CYS A 340 5.52 24.19 -1.06
C CYS A 340 4.12 24.55 -0.49
N PRO A 341 3.02 23.99 -1.03
CA PRO A 341 1.67 24.29 -0.56
C PRO A 341 1.47 23.87 0.90
N GLY A 342 0.79 24.71 1.69
CA GLY A 342 0.39 24.38 3.06
C GLY A 342 1.54 24.31 4.07
N HIS A 343 2.68 24.94 3.78
CA HIS A 343 3.78 25.13 4.72
C HIS A 343 4.02 26.63 4.91
N HIS A 344 3.66 27.14 6.08
CA HIS A 344 3.93 28.53 6.47
C HIS A 344 5.35 28.61 7.05
N GLY A 345 6.12 29.58 6.58
CA GLY A 345 7.48 29.85 7.04
C GLY A 345 7.54 30.45 8.44
#